data_AF-A0A0G1WIY9-F1
#
_entry.id   AF-A0A0G1WIY9-F1
#
_cell.length_a   1.000
_cell.length_b   1.000
_cell.length_c   1.000
_cell.angle_alpha   90.00
_cell.angle_beta   90.00
_cell.angle_gamma   90.00
#
_symmetry.space_group_name_H-M   'P 1'
#
loop_
_entity.id
_entity.type
_entity.pdbx_description
1 polymer ?
#
loop_
_entity_poly.entity_id
_entity_poly.type
_entity_poly.pdbx_seq_one_letter_code
_entity_poly.pdbx_strand_id
1 'polypeptide(L)' 'TLEMLTPLLFVLPLQLFAYHFGVLKGLDVDKPRNLAKSVTVE' A
#
# COMPACT_ATOMS: atom_id res chain seq x y z
N THR A 1 4.75 -8.92 24.85
CA THR A 1 5.48 -7.91 24.03
C THR A 1 5.11 -7.99 22.56
N LEU A 2 4.90 -9.18 21.97
CA LEU A 2 4.48 -9.34 20.56
C LEU A 2 3.08 -8.82 20.22
N GLU A 3 2.16 -8.77 21.18
CA GLU A 3 0.77 -8.37 20.95
C GLU A 3 0.64 -7.00 20.29
N MET A 4 1.50 -6.03 20.68
CA MET A 4 1.52 -4.69 20.08
C MET A 4 2.02 -4.68 18.62
N LEU A 5 2.76 -5.70 18.18
CA LEU A 5 3.29 -5.82 16.81
C LEU A 5 2.34 -6.57 15.88
N THR A 6 1.31 -7.22 16.43
CA THR A 6 0.29 -7.96 15.69
C THR A 6 -0.29 -7.17 14.50
N PRO A 7 -0.69 -5.88 14.65
CA PRO A 7 -1.23 -5.11 13.52
C PRO A 7 -0.25 -4.93 12.36
N LEU A 8 1.04 -4.82 12.66
CA LEU A 8 2.10 -4.67 11.65
C LEU A 8 2.25 -5.96 10.82
N LEU A 9 2.17 -7.13 11.47
CA LEU A 9 2.26 -8.40 10.75
C LEU A 9 1.01 -8.66 9.90
N PHE A 10 -0.18 -8.25 10.38
CA PHE A 10 -1.43 -8.41 9.64
C PHE A 10 -1.56 -7.50 8.41
N VAL A 11 -0.85 -6.36 8.35
CA VAL A 11 -0.93 -5.47 7.17
C VAL A 11 -0.05 -5.94 6.00
N LEU A 12 1.01 -6.73 6.25
CA LEU A 12 1.92 -7.20 5.20
C LEU A 12 1.21 -8.03 4.11
N PRO A 13 0.35 -9.03 4.43
CA PRO A 13 -0.38 -9.76 3.40
C PRO A 13 -1.32 -8.86 2.60
N LEU A 14 -1.93 -7.86 3.22
CA LEU A 14 -2.83 -6.92 2.54
C LEU A 14 -2.06 -6.00 1.58
N GLN A 15 -0.87 -5.56 1.95
CA GLN A 15 0.03 -4.78 1.08
C GLN A 15 0.47 -5.60 -0.14
N LEU A 16 0.87 -6.86 0.07
CA LEU A 16 1.24 -7.77 -1.02
C LEU A 16 0.05 -8.08 -1.93
N PHE A 17 -1.14 -8.30 -1.35
CA PHE A 17 -2.36 -8.50 -2.13
C PHE A 17 -2.67 -7.29 -3.03
N ALA A 18 -2.62 -6.08 -2.49
CA ALA A 18 -2.85 -4.85 -3.26
C ALA A 18 -1.82 -4.68 -4.39
N TYR A 19 -0.54 -4.94 -4.11
CA TYR A 19 0.54 -4.91 -5.11
C TYR A 19 0.28 -5.89 -6.25
N HIS A 20 0.08 -7.18 -5.94
CA HIS A 20 -0.14 -8.20 -6.96
C HIS A 20 -1.40 -7.93 -7.77
N PHE A 21 -2.48 -7.49 -7.13
CA PHE A 21 -3.71 -7.15 -7.81
C PHE A 21 -3.55 -5.94 -8.76
N GLY A 22 -2.81 -4.91 -8.33
CA GLY A 22 -2.50 -3.74 -9.17
C GLY A 22 -1.66 -4.11 -10.39
N VAL A 23 -0.61 -4.92 -10.19
CA VAL A 23 0.23 -5.44 -11.27
C VAL A 23 -0.57 -6.30 -12.25
N LEU A 24 -1.42 -7.20 -11.76
CA LEU A 24 -2.30 -8.02 -12.62
C LEU A 24 -3.28 -7.17 -13.44
N LYS A 25 -3.69 -6.01 -12.93
CA LYS A 25 -4.52 -5.04 -13.65
C LYS A 25 -3.74 -4.13 -14.59
N GLY A 26 -2.42 -4.24 -14.66
CA GLY A 26 -1.56 -3.37 -15.48
C GLY A 26 -1.56 -1.91 -15.00
N LEU A 27 -1.76 -1.67 -13.71
CA LEU A 27 -1.71 -0.33 -13.11
C LEU A 27 -0.28 0.02 -12.71
N ASP A 28 0.08 1.30 -12.79
CA ASP A 28 1.32 1.84 -12.21
C ASP A 28 1.14 1.94 -10.68
N VAL A 29 1.73 1.00 -9.96
CA VAL A 29 1.66 0.91 -8.48
C VAL A 29 2.53 1.96 -7.79
N ASP A 30 3.57 2.47 -8.45
CA ASP A 30 4.46 3.49 -7.91
C ASP A 30 3.88 4.90 -8.09
N LYS A 31 3.05 5.09 -9.12
CA LYS A 31 2.36 6.36 -9.42
C LYS A 31 0.85 6.16 -9.57
N PRO A 32 0.13 5.92 -8.46
CA PRO A 32 -1.31 5.77 -8.49
C PRO A 32 -1.99 7.03 -9.02
N ARG A 33 -3.10 6.83 -9.75
CA ARG A 33 -3.87 7.91 -10.37
C ARG A 33 -4.35 8.90 -9.31
N ASN A 34 -4.27 10.19 -9.63
CA ASN A 34 -4.73 11.32 -8.80
C ASN A 34 -4.00 11.49 -7.47
N LEU A 35 -2.87 10.79 -7.25
CA LEU A 35 -2.09 10.91 -6.04
C LEU A 35 -0.70 11.51 -6.33
N ALA A 36 -0.23 12.29 -5.37
CA ALA A 36 1.14 12.73 -5.26
C ALA A 36 1.76 12.09 -4.01
N LYS A 37 3.09 12.00 -3.97
CA LYS A 37 3.80 11.44 -2.81
C LYS A 37 3.59 12.26 -1.53
N SER A 38 3.39 13.56 -1.68
CA SER A 38 3.13 14.52 -0.62
C SER A 38 2.26 15.63 -1.19
N VAL A 39 1.29 16.10 -0.41
CA VAL A 39 0.45 17.26 -0.76
C VAL A 39 1.05 18.46 -0.05
N THR A 40 1.54 19.43 -0.81
CA THR A 40 2.23 20.62 -0.29
C THR A 40 1.44 21.91 -0.55
N VAL A 41 0.19 21.80 -0.98
CA VAL A 41 -0.72 22.93 -1.21
C VAL A 41 -1.88 22.84 -0.22
N GLU A 42 -2.34 23.99 0.26
CA GLU A 42 -3.50 24.12 1.17
C GLU A 42 -4.84 24.09 0.42
#